data_AF-A0A350UKG7-F1
#
_entry.id   AF-A0A350UKG7-F1
#
_cell.length_a   1.000
_cell.length_b   1.000
_cell.length_c   1.000
_cell.angle_alpha   90.00
_cell.angle_beta   90.00
_cell.angle_gamma   90.00
#
_symmetry.space_group_name_H-M   'P 1'
#
loop_
_entity.id
_entity.type
_entity.pdbx_description
1 polymer ?
#
loop_
_entity_poly.entity_id
_entity_poly.type
_entity_poly.pdbx_seq_one_letter_code
_entity_poly.pdbx_strand_id
1 'polypeptide(L)'
;MRIEVLFLLAAACVAQDSLEIAGVAVTPHVITDETRYRGRSVPEGAWVQIVLRNPADRPVPAPTLVNGREPMQWVLGGEWSWMDAPRGVPAGGFAVLSFNGITPKWRPGAEIVLENHRRPWRASVRLEEQEVSLSKVAFFPKRGQVAIHFRNRGKSAVQLEAV
;
A
#
# COMPACT_ATOMS: atom_id res chain seq x y z
N MET A 1 -10.56 22.66 -54.56
CA MET A 1 -9.52 22.91 -53.53
C MET A 1 -9.75 21.89 -52.41
N ARG A 2 -8.95 20.81 -52.35
CA ARG A 2 -9.05 19.75 -51.34
C ARG A 2 -8.10 20.09 -50.20
N ILE A 3 -8.61 20.12 -48.97
CA ILE A 3 -7.80 20.24 -47.75
C ILE A 3 -7.74 18.85 -47.15
N GLU A 4 -6.58 18.20 -47.23
CA GLU A 4 -6.31 16.97 -46.50
C GLU A 4 -5.81 17.34 -45.11
N VAL A 5 -6.60 17.01 -44.09
CA VAL A 5 -6.19 17.15 -42.69
C VAL A 5 -5.50 15.85 -42.29
N LEU A 6 -4.17 15.91 -42.27
CA LEU A 6 -3.32 14.83 -41.77
C LEU A 6 -3.44 14.79 -40.24
N PHE A 7 -4.22 13.85 -39.71
CA PHE A 7 -4.19 13.53 -38.28
C PHE A 7 -2.86 12.81 -37.99
N LEU A 8 -1.90 13.56 -37.44
CA LEU A 8 -0.80 12.94 -36.71
C LEU A 8 -1.38 12.30 -35.46
N LEU A 9 -1.63 10.99 -35.53
CA LEU A 9 -1.72 10.13 -34.36
C LEU A 9 -0.32 10.10 -33.73
N ALA A 10 -0.05 11.04 -32.82
CA ALA A 10 1.02 10.87 -31.87
C ALA A 10 0.65 9.66 -31.01
N ALA A 11 1.22 8.50 -31.34
CA ALA A 11 1.25 7.37 -30.44
C ALA A 11 1.99 7.83 -29.19
N ALA A 12 1.23 8.23 -28.16
CA ALA A 12 1.75 8.35 -26.82
C ALA A 12 2.13 6.93 -26.40
N CYS A 13 3.37 6.54 -26.67
CA CYS A 13 4.01 5.46 -25.95
C CYS A 13 4.16 5.96 -24.51
N VAL A 14 3.09 5.83 -23.73
CA VAL A 14 3.18 5.92 -22.28
C VAL A 14 4.04 4.74 -21.90
N ALA A 15 5.34 4.99 -21.75
CA ALA A 15 6.27 3.97 -21.28
C ALA A 15 5.68 3.41 -19.98
N GLN A 16 5.29 2.14 -20.02
CA GLN A 16 4.68 1.39 -18.92
C GLN A 16 5.78 1.01 -17.91
N ASP A 17 6.55 2.02 -17.53
CA ASP A 17 7.86 1.97 -16.89
C ASP A 17 7.79 2.53 -15.46
N SER A 18 6.59 2.91 -15.03
CA SER A 18 6.26 3.44 -13.71
C SER A 18 5.76 2.33 -12.82
N LEU A 19 6.19 2.34 -11.56
CA LEU A 19 5.60 1.50 -10.52
C LEU A 19 4.10 1.75 -10.41
N GLU A 20 3.36 0.66 -10.25
CA GLU A 20 1.92 0.66 -10.00
C GLU A 20 1.65 0.40 -8.51
N ILE A 21 0.63 1.05 -7.96
CA ILE A 21 0.07 0.66 -6.66
C ILE A 21 -0.91 -0.48 -6.91
N ALA A 22 -0.48 -1.70 -6.63
CA ALA A 22 -1.30 -2.91 -6.83
C ALA A 22 -2.29 -3.15 -5.69
N GLY A 23 -2.05 -2.57 -4.52
CA GLY A 23 -2.95 -2.71 -3.39
C GLY A 23 -2.51 -1.90 -2.17
N VAL A 24 -3.45 -1.64 -1.29
CA VAL A 24 -3.24 -0.96 -0.01
C VAL A 24 -4.01 -1.71 1.05
N ALA A 25 -3.35 -2.05 2.16
CA ALA A 25 -3.98 -2.61 3.34
C ALA A 25 -3.74 -1.72 4.53
N VAL A 26 -4.83 -1.40 5.24
CA VAL A 26 -4.80 -0.54 6.42
C VAL A 26 -5.53 -1.27 7.54
N THR A 27 -4.80 -1.55 8.61
CA THR A 27 -5.35 -2.10 9.84
C THR A 27 -5.33 -1.01 10.90
N PRO A 28 -6.47 -0.35 11.19
CA PRO A 28 -6.52 0.65 12.24
C PRO A 28 -6.14 0.04 13.58
N HIS A 29 -5.41 0.79 14.39
CA HIS A 29 -5.15 0.39 15.76
C HIS A 29 -6.44 0.46 16.57
N VAL A 30 -6.73 -0.61 17.30
CA VAL A 30 -7.88 -0.67 18.19
C VAL A 30 -7.37 -0.57 19.61
N ILE A 31 -7.83 0.42 20.35
CA ILE A 31 -7.62 0.51 21.80
C ILE A 31 -8.75 -0.25 22.47
N THR A 32 -8.40 -1.29 23.22
CA THR A 32 -9.38 -2.10 23.95
C THR A 32 -10.02 -1.29 25.07
N ASP A 33 -11.31 -1.51 25.35
CA ASP A 33 -12.05 -0.78 26.40
C ASP A 33 -11.43 -1.02 27.79
N GLU A 34 -10.78 -2.16 27.99
CA GLU A 34 -10.02 -2.51 29.19
C GLU A 34 -8.83 -1.55 29.45
N THR A 35 -8.30 -0.90 28.40
CA THR A 35 -7.21 0.08 28.52
C THR A 35 -7.70 1.53 28.64
N ARG A 36 -9.00 1.77 28.47
CA ARG A 36 -9.64 3.11 28.53
C ARG A 36 -9.51 3.78 29.90
N TYR A 37 -9.33 3.00 30.97
CA TYR A 37 -9.21 3.50 32.36
C TYR A 37 -7.85 4.14 32.69
N ARG A 38 -6.87 4.14 31.78
CA ARG A 38 -5.55 4.79 32.01
C ARG A 38 -5.51 6.28 31.66
N GLY A 39 -6.62 6.88 31.28
CA GLY A 39 -6.69 8.29 30.85
C GLY A 39 -6.46 8.47 29.34
N ARG A 40 -6.74 9.69 28.88
CA ARG A 40 -6.86 10.20 27.50
C ARG A 40 -6.55 9.18 26.38
N SER A 41 -7.58 8.81 25.61
CA SER A 41 -7.44 8.00 24.39
C SER A 41 -6.34 8.58 23.51
N VAL A 42 -5.31 7.78 23.26
CA VAL A 42 -4.26 8.13 22.30
C VAL A 42 -4.91 8.11 20.91
N PRO A 43 -4.57 9.05 20.02
CA PRO A 43 -5.19 9.06 18.71
C PRO A 43 -4.79 7.81 17.91
N GLU A 44 -5.74 7.16 17.23
CA GLU A 44 -5.52 5.88 16.55
C GLU A 44 -4.79 6.07 15.21
N GLY A 45 -3.52 5.65 15.17
CA GLY A 45 -2.82 5.40 13.91
C GLY A 45 -3.24 4.07 13.27
N ALA A 46 -2.40 3.53 12.40
CA ALA A 46 -2.69 2.26 11.73
C ALA A 46 -1.39 1.56 11.31
N TRP A 47 -1.50 0.24 11.19
CA TRP A 47 -0.55 -0.54 10.41
C TRP A 47 -0.95 -0.46 8.93
N VAL A 48 -0.02 -0.03 8.09
CA VAL A 48 -0.23 0.21 6.66
C VAL A 48 0.72 -0.66 5.85
N GLN A 49 0.19 -1.30 4.81
CA GLN A 49 0.96 -2.01 3.79
C GLN A 49 0.56 -1.50 2.41
N ILE A 50 1.55 -1.23 1.57
CA ILE A 50 1.35 -0.77 0.20
C ILE A 50 2.08 -1.74 -0.72
N VAL A 51 1.31 -2.39 -1.58
CA VAL A 51 1.81 -3.36 -2.54
C VAL A 51 2.16 -2.62 -3.82
N LEU A 52 3.43 -2.69 -4.19
CA LEU A 52 3.99 -2.10 -5.39
C LEU A 52 4.15 -3.19 -6.43
N ARG A 53 3.75 -2.91 -7.67
CA ARG A 53 3.97 -3.78 -8.82
C ARG A 53 4.87 -3.08 -9.82
N ASN A 54 5.83 -3.81 -10.34
CA ASN A 54 6.66 -3.36 -11.44
C ASN A 54 6.22 -4.06 -12.73
N PRO A 55 5.52 -3.39 -13.64
CA PRO A 55 5.14 -3.98 -14.92
C PRO A 55 6.31 -4.09 -15.91
N ALA A 56 7.45 -3.43 -15.65
CA ALA A 56 8.60 -3.43 -16.55
C ALA A 56 9.38 -4.75 -16.52
N ASP A 57 10.14 -4.99 -17.58
CA ASP A 57 11.03 -6.14 -17.79
C ASP A 57 12.40 -6.01 -17.08
N ARG A 58 12.59 -4.92 -16.34
CA ARG A 58 13.81 -4.62 -15.56
C ARG A 58 13.44 -4.21 -14.13
N PRO A 59 14.30 -4.44 -13.13
CA PRO A 59 14.08 -3.94 -11.79
C PRO A 59 13.98 -2.41 -11.75
N VAL A 60 13.09 -1.89 -10.91
CA VAL A 60 12.93 -0.45 -10.70
C VAL A 60 13.13 -0.10 -9.23
N PRO A 61 13.72 1.07 -8.90
CA PRO A 61 13.83 1.51 -7.52
C PRO A 61 12.46 1.71 -6.88
N ALA A 62 12.32 1.29 -5.63
CA ALA A 62 11.10 1.51 -4.84
C ALA A 62 10.95 2.99 -4.45
N PRO A 63 9.76 3.43 -4.00
CA PRO A 63 9.58 4.76 -3.43
C PRO A 63 10.53 4.98 -2.27
N THR A 64 11.15 6.16 -2.26
CA THR A 64 12.14 6.52 -1.25
C THR A 64 11.58 7.51 -0.23
N LEU A 65 10.47 8.16 -0.56
CA LEU A 65 9.81 9.15 0.28
C LEU A 65 8.33 8.80 0.46
N VAL A 66 7.82 9.12 1.64
CA VAL A 66 6.40 9.15 1.98
C VAL A 66 6.10 10.54 2.51
N ASN A 67 5.17 11.26 1.88
CA ASN A 67 4.85 12.65 2.19
C ASN A 67 6.10 13.55 2.27
N GLY A 68 6.99 13.45 1.27
CA GLY A 68 8.21 14.24 1.17
C GLY A 68 9.35 13.87 2.14
N ARG A 69 9.21 12.81 2.95
CA ARG A 69 10.26 12.37 3.90
C ARG A 69 10.61 10.90 3.73
N GLU A 70 11.85 10.54 4.04
CA GLU A 70 12.27 9.14 4.05
C GLU A 70 11.55 8.36 5.17
N PRO A 71 11.22 7.07 4.96
CA PRO A 71 10.59 6.22 5.96
C PRO A 71 11.23 6.28 7.36
N MET A 72 12.57 6.26 7.43
CA MET A 72 13.28 6.30 8.71
C MET A 72 13.08 7.64 9.45
N GLN A 73 12.87 8.74 8.73
CA GLN A 73 12.62 10.05 9.35
C GLN A 73 11.27 10.09 10.08
N TRP A 74 10.27 9.34 9.61
CA TRP A 74 9.00 9.18 10.34
C TRP A 74 9.16 8.37 11.61
N VAL A 75 10.02 7.34 11.60
CA VAL A 75 10.34 6.55 12.79
C VAL A 75 11.08 7.39 13.82
N LEU A 76 12.16 8.06 13.42
CA LEU A 76 12.96 8.92 14.29
C LEU A 76 12.16 10.13 14.82
N GLY A 77 11.19 10.62 14.04
CA GLY A 77 10.28 11.69 14.44
C GLY A 77 9.15 11.25 15.36
N GLY A 78 9.03 9.96 15.70
CA GLY A 78 7.97 9.43 16.57
C GLY A 78 6.58 9.39 15.92
N GLU A 79 6.50 9.57 14.59
CA GLU A 79 5.24 9.45 13.84
C GLU A 79 4.93 8.00 13.50
N TRP A 80 5.97 7.20 13.25
CA TRP A 80 5.90 5.76 13.04
C TRP A 80 6.68 5.04 14.15
N SER A 81 6.25 3.85 14.53
CA SER A 81 6.98 3.00 15.50
C SER A 81 7.97 2.07 14.80
N TRP A 82 7.68 1.65 13.57
CA TRP A 82 8.58 0.86 12.73
C TRP A 82 8.22 1.01 11.25
N MET A 83 9.14 0.61 10.38
CA MET A 83 8.94 0.52 8.94
C MET A 83 9.75 -0.65 8.35
N ASP A 84 9.25 -1.18 7.24
CA ASP A 84 9.94 -2.10 6.33
C ASP A 84 9.72 -1.57 4.91
N ALA A 85 10.80 -1.12 4.27
CA ALA A 85 10.76 -0.46 2.98
C ALA A 85 11.65 -1.22 1.98
N PRO A 86 11.11 -1.64 0.82
CA PRO A 86 11.90 -2.32 -0.17
C PRO A 86 12.89 -1.34 -0.81
N ARG A 87 14.06 -1.83 -1.22
CA ARG A 87 15.03 -1.01 -1.96
C ARG A 87 14.71 -0.91 -3.45
N GLY A 88 14.00 -1.90 -3.98
CA GLY A 88 13.64 -2.02 -5.39
C GLY A 88 12.54 -3.06 -5.57
N VAL A 89 11.92 -3.01 -6.74
CA VAL A 89 10.89 -3.97 -7.16
C VAL A 89 11.43 -4.75 -8.36
N PRO A 90 11.50 -6.08 -8.30
CA PRO A 90 12.00 -6.91 -9.41
C PRO A 90 11.21 -6.70 -10.70
N ALA A 91 11.79 -7.07 -11.86
CA ALA A 91 11.09 -7.10 -13.13
C ALA A 91 9.84 -7.99 -13.07
N GLY A 92 8.69 -7.50 -13.52
CA GLY A 92 7.40 -8.20 -13.45
C GLY A 92 6.93 -8.54 -12.02
N GLY A 93 7.62 -8.04 -10.99
CA GLY A 93 7.49 -8.50 -9.61
C GLY A 93 6.69 -7.55 -8.72
N PHE A 94 6.63 -7.94 -7.45
CA PHE A 94 5.97 -7.18 -6.39
C PHE A 94 6.95 -6.87 -5.25
N ALA A 95 6.68 -5.78 -4.53
CA ALA A 95 7.31 -5.47 -3.26
C ALA A 95 6.28 -4.82 -2.32
N VAL A 96 6.55 -4.83 -1.02
CA VAL A 96 5.64 -4.25 -0.03
C VAL A 96 6.38 -3.21 0.78
N LEU A 97 5.88 -1.98 0.79
CA LEU A 97 6.22 -0.98 1.79
C LEU A 97 5.26 -1.14 2.97
N SER A 98 5.78 -1.40 4.16
CA SER A 98 4.99 -1.56 5.38
C SER A 98 5.46 -0.58 6.45
N PHE A 99 4.53 0.02 7.19
CA PHE A 99 4.87 0.86 8.33
C PHE A 99 3.77 0.87 9.37
N ASN A 100 4.13 1.22 10.60
CA ASN A 100 3.21 1.28 11.72
C ASN A 100 3.10 2.71 12.25
N GLY A 101 2.09 3.43 11.78
CA GLY A 101 1.83 4.81 12.13
C GLY A 101 1.19 4.95 13.51
N ILE A 102 1.70 5.88 14.31
CA ILE A 102 1.26 6.12 15.68
C ILE A 102 0.14 7.18 15.73
N THR A 103 0.19 8.17 14.84
CA THR A 103 -0.68 9.35 14.86
C THR A 103 -1.89 9.22 13.90
N PRO A 104 -2.94 10.05 14.06
CA PRO A 104 -4.15 10.02 13.20
C PRO A 104 -3.87 10.32 11.75
N LYS A 105 -2.70 10.89 11.44
CA LYS A 105 -2.27 11.17 10.08
C LYS A 105 -2.20 9.90 9.23
N TRP A 106 -2.07 8.74 9.86
CA TRP A 106 -1.87 7.46 9.20
C TRP A 106 -3.09 6.55 9.29
N ARG A 107 -4.23 7.06 9.79
CA ARG A 107 -5.46 6.29 9.97
C ARG A 107 -6.21 6.08 8.65
N PRO A 108 -7.21 5.18 8.62
CA PRO A 108 -8.08 5.07 7.46
C PRO A 108 -8.73 6.40 7.01
N GLY A 109 -8.84 6.58 5.71
CA GLY A 109 -9.31 7.78 5.04
C GLY A 109 -8.22 8.82 4.75
N ALA A 110 -7.02 8.70 5.33
CA ALA A 110 -5.91 9.62 5.07
C ALA A 110 -5.36 9.46 3.64
N GLU A 111 -4.81 10.55 3.10
CA GLU A 111 -4.07 10.53 1.85
C GLU A 111 -2.58 10.66 2.13
N ILE A 112 -1.79 9.83 1.45
CA ILE A 112 -0.34 9.91 1.47
C ILE A 112 0.20 9.99 0.05
N VAL A 113 1.39 10.56 -0.09
CA VAL A 113 2.10 10.64 -1.36
C VAL A 113 3.34 9.78 -1.26
N LEU A 114 3.51 8.85 -2.20
CA LEU A 114 4.74 8.10 -2.39
C LEU A 114 5.56 8.74 -3.50
N GLU A 115 6.86 8.91 -3.26
CA GLU A 115 7.75 9.60 -4.20
C GLU A 115 9.10 8.91 -4.29
N ASN A 116 9.78 9.10 -5.42
CA ASN A 116 11.16 8.67 -5.60
C ASN A 116 12.06 9.89 -5.87
N HIS A 117 13.10 10.11 -5.06
CA HIS A 117 13.99 11.25 -5.24
C HIS A 117 14.94 11.10 -6.45
N ARG A 118 15.20 9.86 -6.88
CA ARG A 118 16.16 9.54 -7.97
C ARG A 118 15.48 9.49 -9.34
N ARG A 119 14.17 9.28 -9.39
CA ARG A 119 13.39 9.21 -10.63
C ARG A 119 12.07 9.94 -10.43
N PRO A 120 11.61 10.76 -11.39
CA PRO A 120 10.32 11.42 -11.30
C PRO A 120 9.20 10.37 -11.33
N TRP A 121 8.79 9.92 -10.15
CA TRP A 121 7.64 9.06 -9.92
C TRP A 121 6.97 9.51 -8.63
N ARG A 122 5.65 9.69 -8.71
CA ARG A 122 4.82 10.17 -7.61
C ARG A 122 3.45 9.52 -7.71
N ALA A 123 2.94 9.00 -6.61
CA ALA A 123 1.61 8.43 -6.52
C ALA A 123 0.91 8.90 -5.24
N SER A 124 -0.29 9.46 -5.39
CA SER A 124 -1.21 9.65 -4.26
C SER A 124 -1.88 8.33 -3.93
N VAL A 125 -1.94 7.99 -2.65
CA VAL A 125 -2.54 6.77 -2.14
C VAL A 125 -3.49 7.14 -1.01
N ARG A 126 -4.76 6.76 -1.16
CA ARG A 126 -5.72 6.85 -0.06
C ARG A 126 -5.63 5.59 0.79
N LEU A 127 -5.47 5.78 2.09
CA LEU A 127 -5.41 4.71 3.09
C LEU A 127 -6.84 4.28 3.40
N GLU A 128 -7.46 3.44 2.57
CA GLU A 128 -8.83 2.99 2.84
C GLU A 128 -8.87 1.87 3.89
N GLU A 129 -9.86 1.92 4.79
CA GLU A 129 -10.13 0.77 5.66
C GLU A 129 -10.68 -0.35 4.79
N GLN A 130 -10.09 -1.53 4.90
CA GLN A 130 -10.61 -2.69 4.19
C GLN A 130 -11.79 -3.27 4.94
N GLU A 131 -12.94 -3.38 4.26
CA GLU A 131 -14.08 -4.13 4.77
C GLU A 131 -13.74 -5.62 4.94
N VAL A 132 -12.89 -6.16 4.06
CA VAL A 132 -12.43 -7.55 4.09
C VAL A 132 -10.93 -7.57 4.25
N SER A 133 -10.42 -8.20 5.30
CA SER A 133 -8.99 -8.33 5.55
C SER A 133 -8.59 -9.76 5.88
N LEU A 134 -7.38 -10.14 5.49
CA LEU A 134 -6.77 -11.40 5.88
C LEU A 134 -6.49 -11.38 7.38
N SER A 135 -7.03 -12.35 8.12
CA SER A 135 -6.83 -12.43 9.57
C SER A 135 -5.87 -13.53 9.99
N LYS A 136 -5.84 -14.66 9.26
CA LYS A 136 -4.93 -15.77 9.55
C LYS A 136 -4.72 -16.66 8.33
N VAL A 137 -3.50 -17.15 8.16
CA VAL A 137 -3.18 -18.22 7.20
C VAL A 137 -2.57 -19.38 7.98
N ALA A 138 -3.07 -20.59 7.74
CA ALA A 138 -2.54 -21.81 8.33
C ALA A 138 -2.15 -22.79 7.22
N PHE A 139 -0.89 -23.21 7.23
CA PHE A 139 -0.36 -24.20 6.29
C PHE A 139 -0.44 -25.60 6.89
N PHE A 140 -1.00 -26.55 6.14
CA PHE A 140 -1.10 -27.96 6.52
C PHE A 140 -0.27 -28.81 5.54
N PRO A 141 1.07 -28.82 5.68
CA PRO A 141 1.97 -29.38 4.67
C PRO A 141 1.73 -30.88 4.43
N LYS A 142 1.40 -31.66 5.48
CA LYS A 142 1.08 -33.09 5.36
C LYS A 142 -0.18 -33.38 4.52
N ARG A 143 -1.04 -32.38 4.34
CA ARG A 143 -2.28 -32.48 3.56
C ARG A 143 -2.21 -31.69 2.26
N GLY A 144 -1.11 -30.97 1.99
CA GLY A 144 -1.02 -30.05 0.86
C GLY A 144 -2.09 -28.96 0.88
N GLN A 145 -2.58 -28.56 2.06
CA GLN A 145 -3.70 -27.65 2.22
C GLN A 145 -3.28 -26.33 2.89
N VAL A 146 -4.03 -25.27 2.61
CA VAL A 146 -3.95 -23.99 3.29
C VAL A 146 -5.35 -23.62 3.76
N ALA A 147 -5.49 -23.24 5.03
CA ALA A 147 -6.70 -22.58 5.52
C ALA A 147 -6.45 -21.08 5.61
N ILE A 148 -7.36 -20.30 5.03
CA ILE A 148 -7.29 -18.85 5.02
C ILE A 148 -8.52 -18.32 5.77
N HIS A 149 -8.28 -17.56 6.84
CA HIS A 149 -9.32 -16.88 7.59
C HIS A 149 -9.32 -15.41 7.18
N PHE A 150 -10.49 -14.92 6.79
CA PHE A 150 -10.71 -13.51 6.53
C PHE A 150 -11.65 -12.93 7.60
N ARG A 151 -11.41 -11.68 7.96
CA ARG A 151 -12.38 -10.86 8.68
C ARG A 151 -13.19 -10.12 7.63
N ASN A 152 -14.51 -10.27 7.66
CA ASN A 152 -15.43 -9.49 6.83
C ASN A 152 -16.25 -8.57 7.74
N ARG A 153 -15.97 -7.28 7.69
CA ARG A 153 -16.74 -6.18 8.30
C ARG A 153 -17.77 -5.57 7.33
N GLY A 154 -17.69 -5.94 6.06
CA GLY A 154 -18.61 -5.49 5.02
C GLY A 154 -19.98 -6.16 5.13
N LYS A 155 -20.94 -5.62 4.38
CA LYS A 155 -22.32 -6.16 4.32
C LYS A 155 -22.49 -7.26 3.27
N SER A 156 -21.53 -7.40 2.37
CA SER A 156 -21.57 -8.32 1.24
C SER A 156 -20.84 -9.63 1.57
N ALA A 157 -21.31 -10.74 1.00
CA ALA A 157 -20.58 -12.00 1.05
C ALA A 157 -19.26 -11.88 0.27
N VAL A 158 -18.18 -12.45 0.80
CA VAL A 158 -16.88 -12.52 0.11
C VAL A 158 -16.92 -13.67 -0.88
N GLN A 159 -16.64 -13.38 -2.15
CA GLN A 159 -16.41 -14.39 -3.17
C GLN A 159 -14.90 -14.67 -3.26
N LEU A 160 -14.52 -15.95 -3.30
CA LEU A 160 -13.15 -16.38 -3.50
C LEU A 160 -13.04 -16.99 -4.89
N GLU A 161 -12.23 -16.39 -5.74
CA GLU A 161 -11.91 -16.92 -7.06
C GLU A 161 -10.53 -17.59 -7.01
N ALA A 162 -10.45 -18.83 -7.49
CA ALA A 162 -9.17 -19.48 -7.72
C ALA A 162 -8.60 -18.97 -9.05
N VAL A 163 -7.37 -18.46 -9.02
CA VAL A 163 -6.61 -18.02 -10.19
C VAL A 163 -5.69 -19.13 -10.65
#